data_AF-A0A959YZV5-F1
#
_entry.id   AF-A0A959YZV5-F1
#
_cell.length_a   1.000
_cell.length_b   1.000
_cell.length_c   1.000
_cell.angle_alpha   90.00
_cell.angle_beta   90.00
_cell.angle_gamma   90.00
#
_symmetry.space_group_name_H-M   'P 1'
#
loop_
_entity.id
_entity.type
_entity.pdbx_description
1 polymer ?
#
loop_
_entity_poly.entity_id
_entity_poly.type
_entity_poly.pdbx_seq_one_letter_code
_entity_poly.pdbx_strand_id
1 'polypeptide(L)'
;LNKLTGRYLKGVDISVGMYTYDQSSGGRTFQRTSLDYKVSKRLLNDRLTFEVGGAVDMDDQNDQVNNVANTRAAEYAILYDVTPDGRFQLRGFHENSYDLYDGEITRSGVAFMFTREFRMSAREAAHEEARKRNEGAPRPDEDEQDPGKREDE
;
A
#
# COMPACT_ATOMS: atom_id res chain seq x y z
N LEU A 1 -1.38 -7.50 14.13
CA LEU A 1 -2.28 -6.50 13.53
C LEU A 1 -3.73 -6.97 13.74
N ASN A 2 -4.41 -6.44 14.76
CA ASN A 2 -5.82 -6.77 15.01
C ASN A 2 -6.69 -5.65 14.43
N LYS A 3 -7.29 -5.89 13.26
CA LYS A 3 -8.31 -4.99 12.71
C LYS A 3 -9.63 -5.32 13.40
N LEU A 4 -10.01 -4.53 14.38
CA LEU A 4 -11.35 -4.60 14.97
C LEU A 4 -12.32 -3.89 14.02
N THR A 5 -12.73 -4.57 12.94
CA THR A 5 -13.69 -4.05 11.97
C THR A 5 -15.10 -4.12 12.56
N GLY A 6 -15.42 -3.16 13.41
CA GLY A 6 -16.74 -2.96 13.96
C GLY A 6 -17.66 -2.33 12.91
N ARG A 7 -18.48 -3.17 12.27
CA ARG A 7 -19.73 -2.75 11.61
C ARG A 7 -20.40 -1.64 12.42
N TYR A 8 -20.77 -0.53 11.79
CA TYR A 8 -22.08 0.16 11.88
C TYR A 8 -21.95 1.63 11.41
N LEU A 9 -22.29 1.84 10.14
CA LEU A 9 -22.94 3.00 9.49
C LEU A 9 -22.74 2.78 7.98
N LYS A 10 -23.81 2.51 7.19
CA LYS A 10 -23.69 2.25 5.74
C LYS A 10 -22.88 3.37 5.06
N GLY A 11 -21.75 3.02 4.45
CA GLY A 11 -20.89 3.94 3.69
C GLY A 11 -19.86 4.72 4.51
N VAL A 12 -19.69 4.43 5.81
CA VAL A 12 -18.60 4.95 6.64
C VAL A 12 -17.72 3.80 7.11
N ASP A 13 -16.42 3.92 6.91
CA ASP A 13 -15.40 2.98 7.34
C ASP A 13 -14.59 3.60 8.48
N ILE A 14 -14.36 2.84 9.54
CA ILE A 14 -13.55 3.25 10.69
C ILE A 14 -12.43 2.23 10.85
N SER A 15 -11.21 2.72 10.96
CA SER A 15 -9.98 1.96 11.16
C SER A 15 -9.28 2.46 12.41
N VAL A 16 -8.81 1.54 13.24
CA VAL A 16 -7.99 1.84 14.43
C VAL A 16 -6.81 0.88 14.44
N GLY A 17 -5.62 1.38 14.76
CA GLY A 17 -4.38 0.62 14.86
C GLY A 17 -3.56 1.06 16.06
N MET A 18 -2.91 0.13 16.73
CA MET A 18 -2.00 0.42 17.84
C MET A 18 -0.60 -0.02 17.47
N TYR A 19 0.37 0.86 17.64
CA TYR A 19 1.77 0.64 17.29
C TYR A 19 2.64 0.90 18.51
N THR A 20 3.60 0.01 18.75
CA THR A 20 4.57 0.14 19.83
C THR A 20 5.96 0.03 19.22
N TYR A 21 6.83 0.98 19.52
CA TYR A 21 8.16 1.08 18.92
C TYR A 21 9.18 1.66 19.91
N ASP A 22 10.45 1.29 19.75
CA ASP A 22 11.54 1.85 20.53
C ASP A 22 12.02 3.17 19.93
N GLN A 23 12.11 4.20 20.76
CA GLN A 23 12.62 5.51 20.39
C GLN A 23 13.91 5.80 21.18
N SER A 24 14.96 6.18 20.45
CA SER A 24 16.23 6.58 21.07
C SER A 24 16.41 8.09 20.97
N SER A 25 16.60 8.76 22.12
CA SER A 25 16.92 10.18 22.17
C SER A 25 17.93 10.46 23.28
N GLY A 26 19.00 11.20 22.95
CA GLY A 26 20.05 11.56 23.92
C GLY A 26 20.74 10.36 24.58
N GLY A 27 20.91 9.23 23.87
CA GLY A 27 21.58 8.03 24.39
C GLY A 27 20.73 7.16 25.32
N ARG A 28 19.43 7.46 25.47
CA ARG A 28 18.46 6.62 26.20
C ARG A 28 17.44 6.05 25.22
N THR A 29 17.11 4.78 25.39
CA THR A 29 16.05 4.10 24.64
C THR A 29 14.82 3.98 25.54
N PHE A 30 13.67 4.38 25.02
CA PHE A 30 12.37 4.25 25.67
C PHE A 30 11.35 3.70 24.68
N GLN A 31 10.41 2.92 25.18
CA GLN A 31 9.35 2.33 24.37
C GLN A 31 8.18 3.32 24.29
N ARG A 32 7.72 3.63 23.07
CA ARG A 32 6.59 4.53 22.81
C ARG A 32 5.42 3.74 22.25
N THR A 33 4.21 4.06 22.69
CA THR A 33 2.97 3.47 22.15
C THR A 33 2.08 4.55 21.54
N SER A 34 1.71 4.37 20.27
CA SER A 34 0.77 5.23 19.55
C SER A 34 -0.51 4.48 19.17
N LEU A 35 -1.63 5.19 19.18
CA LEU A 35 -2.94 4.73 18.72
C LEU A 35 -3.39 5.60 17.56
N ASP A 36 -3.48 4.99 16.39
CA ASP A 36 -3.91 5.63 15.16
C ASP A 36 -5.38 5.35 14.92
N TYR A 37 -6.11 6.36 14.46
CA TYR A 37 -7.50 6.21 14.03
C TYR A 37 -7.71 6.88 12.68
N LYS A 38 -8.59 6.31 11.88
CA LYS A 38 -9.02 6.87 10.60
C LYS A 38 -10.49 6.57 10.35
N VAL A 39 -11.21 7.58 9.93
CA VAL A 39 -12.61 7.50 9.50
C VAL A 39 -12.66 7.94 8.04
N SER A 40 -13.29 7.14 7.20
CA SER A 40 -13.50 7.49 5.80
C SER A 40 -14.95 7.31 5.38
N LYS A 41 -15.41 8.14 4.46
CA LYS A 41 -16.75 8.07 3.89
C LYS A 41 -16.67 8.16 2.37
N ARG A 42 -17.31 7.20 1.69
CA ARG A 42 -17.45 7.23 0.23
C ARG A 42 -18.81 7.80 -0.17
N LEU A 43 -18.79 8.68 -1.16
CA LEU A 43 -19.93 9.40 -1.70
C LEU A 43 -19.86 9.39 -3.24
N LEU A 44 -20.93 9.83 -3.91
CA LEU A 44 -21.02 9.95 -5.37
C LEU A 44 -20.66 8.64 -6.12
N ASN A 45 -21.40 7.56 -5.83
CA ASN A 45 -21.16 6.23 -6.42
C ASN A 45 -19.70 5.78 -6.22
N ASP A 46 -19.22 5.91 -4.99
CA ASP A 46 -17.86 5.57 -4.56
C ASP A 46 -16.71 6.37 -5.17
N ARG A 47 -17.00 7.44 -5.91
CA ARG A 47 -16.01 8.29 -6.59
C ARG A 47 -15.40 9.37 -5.72
N LEU A 48 -16.08 9.82 -4.67
CA LEU A 48 -15.55 10.84 -3.76
C LEU A 48 -15.35 10.22 -2.37
N THR A 49 -14.11 10.19 -1.92
CA THR A 49 -13.75 9.69 -0.58
C THR A 49 -13.29 10.86 0.28
N PHE A 50 -13.92 11.03 1.42
CA PHE A 50 -13.43 11.90 2.48
C PHE A 50 -12.77 11.04 3.55
N GLU A 51 -11.56 11.38 3.94
CA GLU A 51 -10.81 10.71 5.01
C GLU A 51 -10.43 11.73 6.07
N VAL A 52 -10.61 11.37 7.34
CA VAL A 52 -10.14 12.12 8.50
C VAL A 52 -9.49 11.12 9.45
N GLY A 53 -8.29 11.42 9.92
CA GLY A 53 -7.55 10.55 10.82
C GLY A 53 -6.67 11.32 11.78
N GLY A 54 -5.87 10.59 12.54
CA GLY A 54 -4.86 11.12 13.43
C GLY A 54 -4.24 10.03 14.28
N ALA A 55 -3.22 10.41 15.03
CA ALA A 55 -2.55 9.56 16.00
C ALA A 55 -2.61 10.19 17.39
N VAL A 56 -2.72 9.34 18.42
CA VAL A 56 -2.62 9.72 19.82
C VAL A 56 -1.53 8.88 20.47
N ASP A 57 -0.49 9.54 20.97
CA ASP A 57 0.55 8.88 21.75
C ASP A 57 0.07 8.68 23.19
N MET A 58 0.20 7.45 23.70
CA MET A 58 -0.25 7.06 25.04
C MET A 58 0.67 7.57 26.15
N ASP A 59 1.88 8.00 25.80
CA ASP A 59 2.90 8.51 26.73
C ASP A 59 2.85 10.04 26.91
N ASP A 60 2.03 10.75 26.12
CA ASP A 60 1.89 12.21 26.18
C ASP A 60 0.80 12.59 27.21
N GLN A 61 1.21 12.91 28.44
CA GLN A 61 0.32 13.32 29.54
C GLN A 61 -0.22 14.77 29.42
N ASN A 62 -0.34 15.32 28.20
CA ASN A 62 -0.78 16.70 28.03
C ASN A 62 -2.28 16.79 27.71
N ASP A 63 -3.03 17.15 28.75
CA ASP A 63 -4.45 17.47 28.77
C ASP A 63 -4.83 18.57 27.77
N GLN A 64 -5.31 18.23 26.57
CA GLN A 64 -6.29 19.04 25.83
C GLN A 64 -6.87 18.34 24.59
N VAL A 65 -7.64 17.27 24.80
CA VAL A 65 -8.48 16.66 23.74
C VAL A 65 -9.91 17.22 23.83
N ASN A 66 -10.05 18.55 23.74
CA ASN A 66 -11.38 19.18 23.87
C ASN A 66 -12.04 19.54 22.54
N ASN A 67 -11.39 19.33 21.39
CA ASN A 67 -12.00 19.53 20.08
C ASN A 67 -11.26 18.69 19.04
N VAL A 68 -11.95 17.76 18.36
CA VAL A 68 -11.39 16.99 17.22
C VAL A 68 -10.91 17.92 16.10
N ALA A 69 -11.47 19.13 16.00
CA ALA A 69 -11.04 20.17 15.06
C ALA A 69 -9.78 20.97 15.50
N ASN A 70 -9.36 20.84 16.77
CA ASN A 70 -8.16 21.51 17.32
C ASN A 70 -7.11 20.52 17.86
N THR A 71 -7.31 19.21 17.67
CA THR A 71 -6.23 18.24 17.90
C THR A 71 -5.14 18.55 16.91
N ARG A 72 -3.99 19.03 17.40
CA ARG A 72 -2.84 19.41 16.56
C ARG A 72 -2.52 18.34 15.52
N ALA A 73 -2.68 17.05 15.83
CA ALA A 73 -2.42 15.92 14.94
C ALA A 73 -3.59 15.46 14.03
N ALA A 74 -4.62 16.27 13.80
CA ALA A 74 -5.73 15.88 12.90
C ALA A 74 -5.29 15.96 11.41
N GLU A 75 -5.34 14.82 10.72
CA GLU A 75 -5.08 14.71 9.28
C GLU A 75 -6.39 14.53 8.50
N TYR A 76 -6.45 15.06 7.28
CA TYR A 76 -7.59 14.86 6.40
C TYR A 76 -7.18 14.78 4.94
N ALA A 77 -7.93 14.00 4.16
CA ALA A 77 -7.75 13.88 2.74
C ALA A 77 -9.09 13.81 1.99
N ILE A 78 -9.09 14.31 0.77
CA ILE A 78 -10.21 14.21 -0.16
C ILE A 78 -9.67 13.58 -1.43
N LEU A 79 -10.24 12.44 -1.80
CA LEU A 79 -9.88 11.70 -3.00
C LEU A 79 -11.06 11.69 -3.97
N TYR A 80 -10.80 12.01 -5.23
CA TYR A 80 -11.80 11.99 -6.30
C TYR A 80 -11.33 11.12 -7.47
N ASP A 81 -12.09 10.06 -7.76
CA ASP A 81 -11.87 9.18 -8.90
C ASP A 81 -12.39 9.87 -10.16
N VAL A 82 -11.47 10.42 -10.96
CA VAL A 82 -11.76 11.13 -12.20
C VAL A 82 -12.35 10.20 -13.25
N THR A 83 -11.91 8.94 -13.25
CA THR A 83 -12.52 7.88 -14.07
C THR A 83 -13.27 6.86 -13.21
N PRO A 84 -14.37 6.26 -13.70
CA PRO A 84 -15.13 5.27 -12.93
C PRO A 84 -14.34 4.02 -12.53
N ASP A 85 -13.26 3.72 -13.27
CA ASP A 85 -12.36 2.60 -13.00
C ASP A 85 -11.20 2.95 -12.03
N GLY A 86 -11.17 4.18 -11.50
CA GLY A 86 -10.16 4.62 -10.53
C GLY A 86 -8.74 4.78 -11.10
N ARG A 87 -8.55 4.65 -12.42
CA ARG A 87 -7.21 4.77 -13.02
C ARG A 87 -6.63 6.18 -12.90
N PHE A 88 -7.48 7.20 -12.88
CA PHE A 88 -7.08 8.58 -12.65
C PHE A 88 -7.75 9.09 -11.38
N GLN A 89 -6.96 9.57 -10.43
CA GLN A 89 -7.45 10.03 -9.14
C GLN A 89 -6.77 11.35 -8.75
N LEU A 90 -7.56 12.28 -8.22
CA LEU A 90 -7.07 13.50 -7.59
C LEU A 90 -7.13 13.32 -6.07
N ARG A 91 -6.06 13.70 -5.37
CA ARG A 91 -5.99 13.66 -3.91
C ARG A 91 -5.55 15.01 -3.38
N GLY A 92 -6.42 15.68 -2.64
CA GLY A 92 -6.02 16.77 -1.75
C GLY A 92 -5.77 16.21 -0.36
N PHE A 93 -4.70 16.63 0.30
CA PHE A 93 -4.38 16.13 1.65
C PHE A 93 -3.78 17.23 2.53
N HIS A 94 -4.01 17.07 3.82
CA HIS A 94 -3.37 17.78 4.91
C HIS A 94 -2.97 16.74 5.94
N GLU A 95 -1.67 16.56 6.11
CA GLU A 95 -1.07 15.58 7.01
C GLU A 95 -0.20 16.33 8.00
N ASN A 96 -0.19 15.87 9.25
CA ASN A 96 0.64 16.44 10.28
C ASN A 96 1.56 15.37 10.86
N SER A 97 2.82 15.70 11.05
CA SER A 97 3.83 14.81 11.62
C SER A 97 4.61 15.57 12.68
N TYR A 98 4.94 14.90 13.79
CA TYR A 98 5.74 15.51 14.85
C TYR A 98 7.16 14.92 14.83
N ASP A 99 8.16 15.80 14.83
CA ASP A 99 9.55 15.44 15.08
C ASP A 99 10.01 16.11 16.39
N LEU A 100 10.82 15.41 17.19
CA LEU A 100 11.39 15.96 18.43
C LEU A 100 12.29 17.18 18.18
N TYR A 101 12.94 17.25 17.02
CA TYR A 101 13.88 18.33 16.69
C TYR A 101 13.18 19.49 15.99
N ASP A 102 12.31 19.19 15.02
CA ASP A 102 11.66 20.19 14.17
C ASP A 102 10.26 20.58 14.66
N GLY A 103 9.70 19.87 15.65
CA GLY A 103 8.37 20.09 16.18
C GLY A 103 7.27 19.63 15.23
N GLU A 104 6.21 20.42 15.13
CA GLU A 104 5.04 20.13 14.31
C GLU A 104 5.33 20.43 12.83
N ILE A 105 5.43 19.40 12.01
CA ILE A 105 5.63 19.46 10.56
C ILE A 105 4.32 19.14 9.86
N THR A 106 3.68 20.20 9.36
CA THR A 106 2.45 20.09 8.57
C THR A 106 2.77 20.08 7.07
N ARG A 107 2.20 19.12 6.33
CA ARG A 107 2.30 19.04 4.87
C ARG A 107 0.90 19.09 4.26
N SER A 108 0.70 20.00 3.32
CA SER A 108 -0.54 20.08 2.54
C SER A 108 -0.23 20.14 1.07
N GLY A 109 -1.04 19.46 0.27
CA GLY A 109 -0.80 19.41 -1.15
C GLY A 109 -1.94 18.79 -1.93
N VAL A 110 -1.74 18.77 -3.24
CA VAL A 110 -2.60 18.08 -4.20
C VAL A 110 -1.74 17.15 -5.02
N ALA A 111 -2.21 15.92 -5.19
CA ALA A 111 -1.58 14.90 -5.99
C ALA A 111 -2.53 14.43 -7.10
N PHE A 112 -1.96 14.17 -8.26
CA PHE A 112 -2.63 13.45 -9.35
C PHE A 112 -2.01 12.06 -9.44
N MET A 113 -2.84 11.04 -9.36
CA MET A 113 -2.43 9.63 -9.33
C MET A 113 -2.93 8.95 -10.59
N PHE A 114 -2.04 8.18 -11.23
CA PHE A 114 -2.34 7.37 -12.39
C PHE A 114 -1.91 5.93 -12.15
N THR A 115 -2.86 5.00 -12.29
CA THR A 115 -2.62 3.57 -12.12
C THR A 115 -2.85 2.84 -13.44
N ARG A 116 -1.85 2.02 -13.84
CA ARG A 116 -1.92 1.20 -15.05
C ARG A 116 -1.53 -0.24 -14.74
N GLU A 117 -2.40 -1.17 -15.09
CA GLU A 117 -2.07 -2.59 -15.11
C GLU A 117 -1.25 -2.92 -16.35
N PHE A 118 -0.09 -3.53 -16.16
CA PHE A 118 0.68 -4.14 -17.24
C PHE A 118 0.33 -5.62 -17.28
N ARG A 119 -0.42 -6.02 -18.30
CA ARG A 119 -0.60 -7.44 -18.59
C ARG A 119 0.58 -7.92 -19.41
N MET A 120 1.20 -9.01 -18.95
CA MET A 120 2.19 -9.75 -19.72
C MET A 120 1.60 -10.03 -21.10
N SER A 121 2.35 -9.71 -22.14
CA SER A 121 1.82 -9.84 -23.51
C SER A 121 1.48 -11.30 -23.79
N ALA A 122 0.46 -11.58 -24.60
CA ALA A 122 0.13 -12.96 -25.00
C ALA A 122 1.35 -13.69 -25.62
N ARG A 123 2.31 -12.92 -26.16
CA ARG A 123 3.60 -13.42 -26.65
C ARG A 123 4.51 -13.91 -25.52
N GLU A 124 4.59 -13.22 -24.40
CA GLU A 124 5.38 -13.64 -23.23
C GLU A 124 4.74 -14.84 -22.51
N ALA A 125 3.41 -14.84 -22.36
CA ALA A 125 2.69 -15.98 -21.80
C ALA A 125 2.87 -17.25 -22.66
N ALA A 126 2.76 -17.13 -24.00
CA ALA A 126 2.98 -18.25 -24.91
C ALA A 126 4.44 -18.74 -24.92
N HIS A 127 5.41 -17.83 -24.76
CA HIS A 127 6.83 -18.19 -24.70
C HIS A 127 7.20 -18.89 -23.39
N GLU A 128 6.53 -18.54 -22.29
CA GLU A 128 6.69 -19.22 -21.00
C GLU A 128 6.04 -20.62 -21.00
N GLU A 129 4.87 -20.77 -21.61
CA GLU A 129 4.24 -22.09 -21.83
C GLU A 129 5.09 -22.99 -22.75
N ALA A 130 5.65 -22.43 -23.83
CA ALA A 130 6.52 -23.16 -24.74
C ALA A 130 7.82 -23.62 -24.06
N ARG A 131 8.40 -22.81 -23.17
CA ARG A 131 9.57 -23.18 -22.36
C ARG A 131 9.26 -24.32 -21.39
N LYS A 132 8.15 -24.23 -20.63
CA LYS A 132 7.73 -25.28 -19.70
C LYS A 132 7.42 -26.61 -20.41
N ARG A 133 6.92 -26.56 -21.65
CA ARG A 133 6.70 -27.76 -22.48
C ARG A 133 8.00 -28.40 -22.97
N ASN A 134 9.05 -27.61 -23.21
CA ASN A 134 10.32 -28.11 -23.75
C ASN A 134 11.28 -28.64 -22.67
N GLU A 135 11.16 -28.18 -21.41
CA GLU A 135 11.96 -28.67 -20.27
C GLU A 135 11.53 -30.05 -19.75
N GLY A 136 10.38 -30.59 -20.20
CA GLY A 136 9.89 -31.93 -19.85
C GLY A 136 10.06 -32.99 -20.94
N ALA A 137 10.63 -32.65 -22.10
CA ALA A 137 10.84 -33.61 -23.18
C ALA A 137 12.12 -34.44 -22.93
N PRO A 138 12.05 -35.78 -22.94
CA PRO A 138 13.26 -36.61 -22.91
C PRO A 138 14.11 -36.26 -24.12
N ARG A 139 15.42 -36.03 -23.90
CA ARG A 139 16.38 -35.90 -25.01
C ARG A 139 16.31 -37.19 -25.83
N PRO A 140 16.10 -37.14 -27.15
CA PRO A 140 16.23 -38.34 -27.96
C PRO A 140 17.68 -38.82 -27.84
N ASP A 141 17.84 -40.06 -27.39
CA ASP A 141 19.13 -40.72 -27.26
C ASP A 141 19.78 -40.77 -28.65
N GLU A 142 20.83 -39.97 -28.85
CA GLU A 142 21.64 -39.96 -30.07
C GLU A 142 22.59 -41.17 -30.07
N ASP A 143 22.07 -42.38 -30.20
CA ASP A 143 22.87 -43.59 -30.43
C ASP A 143 22.23 -44.45 -31.54
N GLU A 144 22.29 -43.96 -32.78
CA GLU A 144 22.21 -44.82 -33.96
C GLU A 144 23.14 -44.29 -35.06
N GLN A 145 24.45 -44.40 -34.81
CA GLN A 145 25.46 -44.35 -35.86
C GLN A 145 25.69 -45.77 -36.40
N ASP A 146 25.12 -46.08 -37.56
CA ASP A 146 25.79 -46.93 -38.57
C ASP A 146 25.19 -46.66 -39.95
N PRO A 147 26.01 -46.26 -40.95
CA PRO A 147 26.21 -47.21 -42.03
C PRO A 147 27.63 -47.17 -42.62
N GLY A 148 28.48 -48.10 -42.19
CA GLY A 148 29.70 -48.48 -42.89
C GLY A 148 29.37 -49.31 -44.15
N LYS A 149 29.06 -48.65 -45.27
CA LYS A 149 29.07 -49.28 -46.60
C LYS A 149 30.28 -48.83 -47.42
N ARG A 150 31.24 -49.77 -47.51
CA ARG A 150 32.05 -50.16 -48.68
C ARG A 150 32.63 -49.02 -49.53
N GLU A 151 33.94 -48.82 -49.36
CA GLU A 151 34.82 -48.39 -50.45
C GLU A 151 35.60 -49.61 -50.96
N ASP A 152 35.86 -49.55 -52.26
CA ASP A 152 36.32 -50.62 -53.13
C ASP A 152 37.86 -50.73 -53.12
N GLU A 153 38.40 -51.96 -53.16
CA GLU A 153 39.63 -52.35 -53.86
C GLU A 153 39.73 -53.88 -54.01
#